data_AF-A0A437A280-F1
#
_entry.id   AF-A0A437A280-F1
#
_cell.length_a   1.000
_cell.length_b   1.000
_cell.length_c   1.000
_cell.angle_alpha   90.00
_cell.angle_beta   90.00
_cell.angle_gamma   90.00
#
_symmetry.space_group_name_H-M   'P 1'
#
loop_
_entity.id
_entity.type
_entity.pdbx_description
1 polymer ?
#
loop_
_entity_poly.entity_id
_entity_poly.type
_entity_poly.pdbx_seq_one_letter_code
_entity_poly.pdbx_strand_id
1 'polypeptide(L)'
;MRDVEQLVNDHIEHQRLGAPERSKLKLLVPSLSIFFTPLLLEEAFMAQDAKRAISSRRFVSPSFNDIRLILNTAQIMSLVKGGPLQLVTFDGDVTLYDDGASLIPSNQVISRILALMSRGIRVGVVTAAGYEEAKRYNDRLHGLLEAISSSESITPEQKKNFVVLGGEANFMFRFNSDELHLLESVPRDMWALDEMKAWKDEDITELLDIAEATLSDSVKTMRLKADIIRKSRAVGIVPKLGTKFFREQLEETVLAAQKVLELSDVGRRLPFCAFNGGNDVFVDIGDKKLGVACCQRLFGDIQGINTLHVGDQFLSVSGNDFKTRMVCTTCWVASPAETVDILDEFLELAATA
;
A
#
# COMPACT_ATOMS: atom_id res chain seq x y z
N MET A 1 -10.99 26.02 4.95
CA MET A 1 -9.98 24.96 5.15
C MET A 1 -9.15 25.19 6.40
N ARG A 2 -8.73 26.42 6.70
CA ARG A 2 -7.94 26.77 7.90
C ARG A 2 -8.50 26.25 9.23
N ASP A 3 -9.82 26.32 9.44
CA ASP A 3 -10.43 25.79 10.68
C ASP A 3 -10.27 24.27 10.82
N VAL A 4 -10.36 23.53 9.71
CA VAL A 4 -10.15 22.08 9.69
C VAL A 4 -8.69 21.76 9.94
N GLU A 5 -7.77 22.53 9.37
CA GLU A 5 -6.33 22.41 9.63
C GLU A 5 -6.00 22.62 11.10
N GLN A 6 -6.64 23.58 11.78
CA GLN A 6 -6.50 23.76 13.22
C GLN A 6 -7.02 22.55 14.02
N LEU A 7 -8.12 21.91 13.58
CA LEU A 7 -8.61 20.67 14.21
C LEU A 7 -7.61 19.51 14.04
N VAL A 8 -6.93 19.42 12.89
CA VAL A 8 -5.86 18.43 12.66
C VAL A 8 -4.68 18.71 13.59
N ASN A 9 -4.24 19.96 13.69
CA ASN A 9 -3.14 20.34 14.57
C ASN A 9 -3.47 20.12 16.06
N ASP A 10 -4.70 20.45 16.50
CA ASP A 10 -5.21 20.11 17.83
C ASP A 10 -5.15 18.61 18.11
N HIS A 11 -5.52 17.79 17.12
CA HIS A 11 -5.45 16.34 17.23
C HIS A 11 -4.00 15.85 17.39
N ILE A 12 -3.07 16.35 16.57
CA ILE A 12 -1.64 16.01 16.67
C ILE A 12 -1.07 16.34 18.05
N GLU A 13 -1.42 17.48 18.63
CA GLU A 13 -0.98 17.85 19.98
C GLU A 13 -1.52 16.88 21.04
N HIS A 14 -2.80 16.53 20.98
CA HIS A 14 -3.38 15.54 21.89
C HIS A 14 -2.78 14.13 21.71
N GLN A 15 -2.42 13.75 20.48
CA GLN A 15 -1.69 12.51 20.21
C GLN A 15 -0.32 12.50 20.89
N ARG A 16 0.43 13.60 20.81
CA ARG A 16 1.74 13.74 21.46
C ARG A 16 1.64 13.66 22.98
N LEU A 17 0.54 14.15 23.55
CA LEU A 17 0.23 14.05 24.98
C LEU A 17 -0.27 12.66 25.41
N GLY A 18 -0.43 11.72 24.48
CA GLY A 18 -0.94 10.37 24.76
C GLY A 18 -2.44 10.33 25.09
N ALA A 19 -3.19 11.37 24.72
CA ALA A 19 -4.63 11.49 24.98
C ALA A 19 -5.44 11.90 23.73
N PRO A 20 -5.30 11.18 22.58
CA PRO A 20 -5.93 11.55 21.31
C PRO A 20 -7.46 11.61 21.38
N GLU A 21 -8.08 10.83 22.27
CA GLU A 21 -9.53 10.80 22.52
C GLU A 21 -10.09 12.12 23.04
N ARG A 22 -9.23 13.00 23.57
CA ARG A 22 -9.63 14.32 24.07
C ARG A 22 -9.69 15.40 23.00
N SER A 23 -9.08 15.15 21.83
CA SER A 23 -9.11 16.11 20.73
C SER A 23 -10.52 16.29 20.17
N LYS A 24 -10.84 17.52 19.74
CA LYS A 24 -12.16 17.80 19.15
C LYS A 24 -12.39 17.01 17.86
N LEU A 25 -11.32 16.82 17.08
CA LEU A 25 -11.40 16.12 15.80
C LEU A 25 -11.78 14.63 15.98
N LYS A 26 -11.23 13.96 17.01
CA LYS A 26 -11.55 12.55 17.31
C LYS A 26 -13.01 12.37 17.76
N LEU A 27 -13.58 13.36 18.46
CA LEU A 27 -15.01 13.36 18.80
C LEU A 27 -15.91 13.47 17.57
N LEU A 28 -15.53 14.31 16.60
CA LEU A 28 -16.29 14.52 15.36
C LEU A 28 -16.18 13.33 14.39
N VAL A 29 -15.01 12.70 14.34
CA VAL A 29 -14.74 11.55 13.46
C VAL A 29 -14.06 10.44 14.26
N PRO A 30 -14.85 9.58 14.96
CA PRO A 30 -14.32 8.55 15.86
C PRO A 30 -13.42 7.51 15.17
N SER A 31 -13.59 7.31 13.87
CA SER A 31 -12.78 6.40 13.05
C SER A 31 -11.39 6.95 12.70
N LEU A 32 -11.07 8.19 13.05
CA LEU A 32 -9.75 8.76 12.76
C LEU A 32 -8.62 7.99 13.43
N SER A 33 -7.55 7.83 12.67
CA SER A 33 -6.29 7.23 13.13
C SER A 33 -5.28 8.34 13.44
N ILE A 34 -4.01 8.03 13.29
CA ILE A 34 -2.86 8.86 13.59
C ILE A 34 -2.62 9.89 12.48
N PHE A 35 -2.28 11.12 12.85
CA PHE A 35 -1.63 12.08 11.94
C PHE A 35 -0.13 12.14 12.24
N PHE A 36 0.69 11.90 11.22
CA PHE A 36 2.15 11.96 11.33
C PHE A 36 2.68 13.38 11.08
N THR A 37 1.99 14.14 10.26
CA THR A 37 2.36 15.50 9.85
C THR A 37 1.14 16.43 10.02
N PRO A 38 1.36 17.74 10.25
CA PRO A 38 0.35 18.75 9.98
C PRO A 38 -0.19 18.58 8.55
N LEU A 39 -1.41 19.05 8.28
CA LEU A 39 -1.96 19.09 6.93
C LEU A 39 -2.22 20.53 6.54
N LEU A 40 -1.46 21.04 5.57
CA LEU A 40 -1.57 22.41 5.04
C LEU A 40 -2.80 22.55 4.13
N LEU A 41 -3.99 22.32 4.69
CA LEU A 41 -5.25 22.21 3.96
C LEU A 41 -5.68 23.49 3.27
N GLU A 42 -5.34 24.65 3.84
CA GLU A 42 -5.62 25.95 3.20
C GLU A 42 -4.79 26.12 1.92
N GLU A 43 -3.48 25.94 2.01
CA GLU A 43 -2.57 26.03 0.85
C GLU A 43 -2.89 24.96 -0.20
N ALA A 44 -3.16 23.72 0.24
CA ALA A 44 -3.49 22.61 -0.64
C ALA A 44 -4.81 22.84 -1.40
N PHE A 45 -5.81 23.44 -0.75
CA PHE A 45 -7.03 23.83 -1.42
C PHE A 45 -6.77 24.88 -2.49
N MET A 46 -5.98 25.92 -2.20
CA MET A 46 -5.65 26.94 -3.19
C MET A 46 -4.89 26.36 -4.40
N ALA A 47 -3.96 25.44 -4.16
CA ALA A 47 -3.21 24.76 -5.22
C ALA A 47 -4.13 23.90 -6.13
N GLN A 48 -5.03 23.11 -5.55
CA GLN A 48 -5.98 22.32 -6.33
C GLN A 48 -7.06 23.17 -6.99
N ASP A 49 -7.52 24.24 -6.34
CA ASP A 49 -8.49 25.17 -6.89
C ASP A 49 -7.93 25.90 -8.12
N ALA A 50 -6.65 26.31 -8.10
CA ALA A 50 -6.00 26.92 -9.26
C ALA A 50 -5.95 25.98 -10.48
N LYS A 51 -5.81 24.67 -10.26
CA LYS A 51 -5.77 23.65 -11.33
C LYS A 51 -7.17 23.25 -11.82
N ARG A 52 -8.15 23.16 -10.91
CA ARG A 52 -9.45 22.49 -11.14
C ARG A 52 -10.66 23.41 -11.06
N ALA A 53 -10.46 24.68 -10.71
CA ALA A 53 -11.49 25.69 -10.52
C ALA A 53 -12.65 25.22 -9.62
N ILE A 54 -12.31 24.47 -8.56
CA ILE A 54 -13.23 23.83 -7.60
C ILE A 54 -14.27 24.83 -7.09
N SER A 55 -13.82 26.00 -6.66
CA SER A 55 -14.59 27.11 -6.09
C SER A 55 -15.39 27.90 -7.11
N SER A 56 -14.99 27.86 -8.39
CA SER A 56 -15.61 28.62 -9.47
C SER A 56 -16.80 27.90 -10.12
N ARG A 57 -17.00 26.61 -9.80
CA ARG A 57 -18.14 25.84 -10.32
C ARG A 57 -19.46 26.34 -9.73
N ARG A 58 -20.42 26.67 -10.59
CA ARG A 58 -21.73 27.22 -10.18
C ARG A 58 -22.80 26.16 -9.88
N PHE A 59 -22.68 24.98 -10.50
CA PHE A 59 -23.73 23.95 -10.49
C PHE A 59 -23.25 22.60 -9.94
N VAL A 60 -21.95 22.45 -9.71
CA VAL A 60 -21.33 21.23 -9.23
C VAL A 60 -20.51 21.57 -8.00
N SER A 61 -20.91 21.04 -6.85
CA SER A 61 -20.19 21.20 -5.59
C SER A 61 -18.87 20.40 -5.61
N PRO A 62 -17.92 20.69 -4.69
CA PRO A 62 -16.77 19.83 -4.45
C PRO A 62 -17.16 18.37 -4.30
N SER A 63 -16.56 17.52 -5.13
CA SER A 63 -16.77 16.08 -5.13
C SER A 63 -15.87 15.40 -4.10
N PHE A 64 -16.15 14.13 -3.85
CA PHE A 64 -15.25 13.27 -3.06
C PHE A 64 -13.81 13.29 -3.60
N ASN A 65 -13.65 13.20 -4.92
CA ASN A 65 -12.33 13.22 -5.56
C ASN A 65 -11.62 14.57 -5.39
N ASP A 66 -12.36 15.69 -5.40
CA ASP A 66 -11.76 17.00 -5.13
C ASP A 66 -11.15 17.04 -3.72
N ILE A 67 -11.89 16.56 -2.71
CA ILE A 67 -11.40 16.50 -1.32
C ILE A 67 -10.22 15.54 -1.18
N ARG A 68 -10.28 14.35 -1.81
CA ARG A 68 -9.19 13.37 -1.83
C ARG A 68 -7.89 13.97 -2.37
N LEU A 69 -7.97 14.70 -3.48
CA LEU A 69 -6.81 15.33 -4.10
C LEU A 69 -6.26 16.49 -3.26
N ILE A 70 -7.12 17.29 -2.63
CA ILE A 70 -6.69 18.31 -1.66
C ILE A 70 -5.92 17.67 -0.49
N LEU A 71 -6.41 16.54 0.04
CA LEU A 71 -5.74 15.81 1.12
C LEU A 71 -4.41 15.20 0.68
N ASN A 72 -4.30 14.69 -0.55
CA ASN A 72 -3.03 14.22 -1.11
C ASN A 72 -2.02 15.38 -1.20
N THR A 73 -2.40 16.51 -1.80
CA THR A 73 -1.55 17.71 -1.89
C THR A 73 -1.12 18.20 -0.51
N ALA A 74 -2.03 18.27 0.46
CA ALA A 74 -1.71 18.71 1.82
C ALA A 74 -0.64 17.80 2.47
N GLN A 75 -0.72 16.49 2.26
CA GLN A 75 0.29 15.54 2.74
C GLN A 75 1.64 15.75 2.06
N ILE A 76 1.67 15.88 0.73
CA ILE A 76 2.91 16.13 -0.02
C ILE A 76 3.57 17.44 0.42
N MET A 77 2.81 18.53 0.51
CA MET A 77 3.34 19.82 0.99
C MET A 77 3.95 19.70 2.39
N SER A 78 3.31 18.92 3.26
CA SER A 78 3.75 18.76 4.65
C SER A 78 4.98 17.86 4.76
N LEU A 79 5.10 16.83 3.92
CA LEU A 79 6.31 16.02 3.80
C LEU A 79 7.48 16.80 3.22
N VAL A 80 7.24 17.71 2.27
CA VAL A 80 8.33 18.54 1.72
C VAL A 80 8.79 19.59 2.73
N LYS A 81 7.87 20.27 3.42
CA LYS A 81 8.20 21.36 4.37
C LYS A 81 8.66 20.86 5.74
N GLY A 82 8.13 19.73 6.22
CA GLY A 82 8.21 19.32 7.63
C GLY A 82 9.40 18.41 8.00
N GLY A 83 10.06 17.77 7.03
CA GLY A 83 11.21 16.91 7.30
C GLY A 83 11.51 16.04 6.09
N PRO A 84 12.74 15.52 5.90
CA PRO A 84 13.05 14.83 4.66
C PRO A 84 12.20 13.56 4.54
N LEU A 85 11.49 13.44 3.43
CA LEU A 85 10.92 12.17 3.00
C LEU A 85 12.07 11.18 2.78
N GLN A 86 12.03 10.03 3.47
CA GLN A 86 13.10 9.04 3.41
C GLN A 86 12.67 7.74 2.72
N LEU A 87 11.38 7.40 2.79
CA LEU A 87 10.82 6.19 2.20
C LEU A 87 9.51 6.51 1.47
N VAL A 88 9.41 6.06 0.22
CA VAL A 88 8.14 5.98 -0.51
C VAL A 88 7.83 4.52 -0.75
N THR A 89 6.64 4.09 -0.37
CA THR A 89 6.12 2.77 -0.70
C THR A 89 4.95 2.92 -1.66
N PHE A 90 4.84 1.99 -2.59
CA PHE A 90 3.76 1.94 -3.57
C PHE A 90 3.02 0.63 -3.41
N ASP A 91 1.70 0.67 -3.53
CA ASP A 91 0.95 -0.50 -3.96
C ASP A 91 1.32 -0.86 -5.41
N GLY A 92 1.15 -2.13 -5.77
CA GLY A 92 1.37 -2.61 -7.13
C GLY A 92 0.21 -2.26 -8.06
N ASP A 93 -0.83 -3.08 -8.04
CA ASP A 93 -1.99 -2.99 -8.93
C ASP A 93 -2.75 -1.67 -8.72
N VAL A 94 -3.20 -1.07 -9.84
CA VAL A 94 -3.99 0.18 -9.92
C VAL A 94 -3.27 1.43 -9.36
N THR A 95 -2.05 1.27 -8.91
CA THR A 95 -1.18 2.35 -8.41
C THR A 95 0.03 2.56 -9.31
N LEU A 96 0.79 1.52 -9.62
CA LEU A 96 1.95 1.59 -10.52
C LEU A 96 1.60 1.23 -11.96
N TYR A 97 0.67 0.29 -12.13
CA TYR A 97 0.21 -0.22 -13.42
C TYR A 97 -1.28 -0.57 -13.33
N ASP A 98 -1.95 -0.68 -14.46
CA ASP A 98 -3.36 -1.12 -14.50
C ASP A 98 -3.50 -2.56 -13.96
N ASP A 99 -4.71 -2.90 -13.50
CA ASP A 99 -5.01 -4.20 -12.88
C ASP A 99 -4.54 -5.39 -13.74
N GLY A 100 -3.66 -6.22 -13.16
CA GLY A 100 -3.09 -7.40 -13.82
C GLY A 100 -2.04 -7.10 -14.90
N ALA A 101 -1.67 -5.83 -15.12
CA ALA A 101 -0.63 -5.44 -16.05
C ALA A 101 0.77 -5.48 -15.40
N SER A 102 1.80 -5.19 -16.20
CA SER A 102 3.18 -5.05 -15.74
C SER A 102 3.66 -3.61 -15.93
N LEU A 103 4.66 -3.21 -15.15
CA LEU A 103 5.40 -2.00 -15.40
C LEU A 103 6.40 -2.23 -16.54
N ILE A 104 6.09 -1.66 -17.69
CA ILE A 104 6.89 -1.70 -18.92
C ILE A 104 7.73 -0.41 -19.07
N PRO A 105 8.81 -0.42 -19.87
CA PRO A 105 9.73 0.72 -19.98
C PRO A 105 9.09 2.07 -20.36
N SER A 106 7.92 2.07 -21.01
CA SER A 106 7.21 3.28 -21.41
C SER A 106 6.35 3.91 -20.31
N ASN A 107 6.18 3.24 -19.16
CA ASN A 107 5.39 3.80 -18.06
C ASN A 107 6.07 5.03 -17.47
N GLN A 108 5.35 6.16 -17.46
CA GLN A 108 5.89 7.46 -17.06
C GLN A 108 6.40 7.51 -15.61
N VAL A 109 5.77 6.72 -14.71
CA VAL A 109 6.12 6.64 -13.28
C VAL A 109 7.57 6.22 -13.05
N ILE A 110 8.17 5.43 -13.96
CA ILE A 110 9.55 4.94 -13.83
C ILE A 110 10.53 6.11 -13.68
N SER A 111 10.42 7.11 -14.55
CA SER A 111 11.31 8.28 -14.51
C SER A 111 11.23 9.05 -13.18
N ARG A 112 10.04 9.09 -12.56
CA ARG A 112 9.81 9.75 -11.27
C ARG A 112 10.38 8.92 -10.12
N ILE A 113 10.21 7.60 -10.15
CA ILE A 113 10.82 6.68 -9.17
C ILE A 113 12.35 6.81 -9.20
N LEU A 114 12.96 6.83 -10.40
CA LEU A 114 14.41 7.04 -10.52
C LEU A 114 14.83 8.41 -9.95
N ALA A 115 14.02 9.45 -10.13
CA ALA A 115 14.27 10.77 -9.57
C ALA A 115 14.17 10.80 -8.02
N LEU A 116 13.29 10.00 -7.42
CA LEU A 116 13.27 9.81 -5.96
C LEU A 116 14.56 9.11 -5.50
N MET A 117 14.94 8.02 -6.16
CA MET A 117 16.12 7.22 -5.81
C MET A 117 17.42 8.02 -5.94
N SER A 118 17.56 8.88 -6.96
CA SER A 118 18.75 9.72 -7.13
C SER A 118 18.91 10.78 -6.02
N ARG A 119 17.82 11.11 -5.31
CA ARG A 119 17.82 11.94 -4.08
C ARG A 119 18.09 11.12 -2.81
N GLY A 120 18.38 9.82 -2.95
CA GLY A 120 18.58 8.91 -1.83
C GLY A 120 17.30 8.47 -1.13
N ILE A 121 16.12 8.74 -1.70
CA ILE A 121 14.85 8.25 -1.13
C ILE A 121 14.74 6.75 -1.39
N ARG A 122 14.35 6.00 -0.36
CA ARG A 122 14.12 4.55 -0.46
C ARG A 122 12.78 4.29 -1.10
N VAL A 123 12.70 3.24 -1.91
CA VAL A 123 11.49 2.89 -2.65
C VAL A 123 11.12 1.45 -2.37
N GLY A 124 9.88 1.22 -1.90
CA GLY A 124 9.31 -0.11 -1.72
C GLY A 124 8.09 -0.32 -2.61
N VAL A 125 7.93 -1.51 -3.18
CA VAL A 125 6.66 -1.95 -3.79
C VAL A 125 6.05 -3.01 -2.88
N VAL A 126 4.89 -2.75 -2.29
CA VAL A 126 4.16 -3.67 -1.42
C VAL A 126 2.98 -4.23 -2.19
N THR A 127 2.89 -5.54 -2.38
CA THR A 127 1.86 -6.16 -3.22
C THR A 127 1.24 -7.39 -2.56
N ALA A 128 -0.06 -7.59 -2.81
CA ALA A 128 -0.78 -8.80 -2.43
C ALA A 128 -0.28 -10.04 -3.18
N ALA A 129 0.33 -9.87 -4.35
CA ALA A 129 0.89 -10.99 -5.10
C ALA A 129 2.04 -11.66 -4.31
N GLY A 130 1.81 -12.88 -3.83
CA GLY A 130 2.76 -13.64 -3.01
C GLY A 130 3.43 -14.79 -3.76
N TYR A 131 4.66 -14.56 -4.20
CA TYR A 131 5.55 -15.55 -4.81
C TYR A 131 6.84 -15.73 -3.99
N GLU A 132 7.35 -16.95 -3.92
CA GLU A 132 8.68 -17.23 -3.35
C GLU A 132 9.81 -16.94 -4.34
N GLU A 133 9.50 -16.90 -5.64
CA GLU A 133 10.47 -16.75 -6.72
C GLU A 133 10.57 -15.29 -7.19
N ALA A 134 11.79 -14.76 -7.22
CA ALA A 134 12.11 -13.42 -7.72
C ALA A 134 11.62 -13.18 -9.16
N LYS A 135 11.64 -14.22 -10.01
CA LYS A 135 11.23 -14.15 -11.42
C LYS A 135 9.82 -13.55 -11.58
N ARG A 136 8.86 -13.96 -10.74
CA ARG A 136 7.46 -13.53 -10.87
C ARG A 136 7.28 -12.04 -10.59
N TYR A 137 8.04 -11.49 -9.65
CA TYR A 137 8.07 -10.04 -9.40
C TYR A 137 8.78 -9.30 -10.53
N ASN A 138 9.86 -9.87 -11.07
CA ASN A 138 10.54 -9.31 -12.24
C ASN A 138 9.60 -9.24 -13.45
N ASP A 139 8.83 -10.30 -13.76
CA ASP A 139 7.86 -10.29 -14.86
C ASP A 139 6.87 -9.09 -14.74
N ARG A 140 6.48 -8.73 -13.51
CA ARG A 140 5.59 -7.58 -13.21
C ARG A 140 6.30 -6.21 -13.20
N LEU A 141 7.60 -6.16 -12.91
CA LEU A 141 8.34 -4.92 -12.65
C LEU A 141 9.55 -4.70 -13.59
N HIS A 142 9.69 -5.52 -14.64
CA HIS A 142 10.88 -5.55 -15.50
C HIS A 142 11.27 -4.17 -16.03
N GLY A 143 10.31 -3.34 -16.45
CA GLY A 143 10.59 -1.99 -16.94
C GLY A 143 11.27 -1.10 -15.89
N LEU A 144 10.88 -1.19 -14.62
CA LEU A 144 11.54 -0.46 -13.54
C LEU A 144 12.90 -1.06 -13.20
N LEU A 145 12.99 -2.38 -13.08
CA LEU A 145 14.22 -3.05 -12.68
C LEU A 145 15.34 -2.82 -13.72
N GLU A 146 15.01 -2.94 -15.01
CA GLU A 146 15.94 -2.63 -16.10
C GLU A 146 16.34 -1.16 -16.12
N ALA A 147 15.41 -0.25 -15.84
CA ALA A 147 15.70 1.17 -15.75
C ALA A 147 16.60 1.52 -14.55
N ILE A 148 16.40 0.90 -13.39
CA ILE A 148 17.32 1.03 -12.23
C ILE A 148 18.70 0.48 -12.60
N SER A 149 18.75 -0.70 -13.23
CA SER A 149 20.01 -1.35 -13.61
C SER A 149 20.82 -0.50 -14.57
N SER A 150 20.19 0.02 -15.62
CA SER A 150 20.82 0.84 -16.66
C SER A 150 21.03 2.32 -16.29
N SER A 151 20.42 2.80 -15.20
CA SER A 151 20.53 4.20 -14.81
C SER A 151 21.96 4.59 -14.43
N GLU A 152 22.43 5.69 -15.03
CA GLU A 152 23.69 6.38 -14.71
C GLU A 152 23.50 7.49 -13.66
N SER A 153 22.25 7.92 -13.41
CA SER A 153 21.92 9.00 -12.47
C SER A 153 21.75 8.53 -11.03
N ILE A 154 21.84 7.22 -10.78
CA ILE A 154 21.68 6.57 -9.48
C ILE A 154 22.94 5.79 -9.17
N THR A 155 23.55 6.04 -8.00
CA THR A 155 24.77 5.33 -7.59
C THR A 155 24.50 3.85 -7.30
N PRO A 156 25.51 2.97 -7.33
CA PRO A 156 25.35 1.56 -6.94
C PRO A 156 24.70 1.38 -5.55
N GLU A 157 25.04 2.23 -4.58
CA GLU A 157 24.43 2.24 -3.25
C GLU A 157 22.96 2.65 -3.29
N GLN A 158 22.60 3.67 -4.09
CA GLN A 158 21.23 4.09 -4.25
C GLN A 158 20.36 3.06 -4.98
N LYS A 159 20.93 2.26 -5.90
CA LYS A 159 20.19 1.14 -6.54
C LYS A 159 19.69 0.13 -5.51
N LYS A 160 20.44 -0.11 -4.43
CA LYS A 160 20.05 -0.99 -3.31
C LYS A 160 18.91 -0.45 -2.45
N ASN A 161 18.49 0.80 -2.65
CA ASN A 161 17.36 1.41 -1.95
C ASN A 161 16.00 1.00 -2.53
N PHE A 162 15.96 0.11 -3.53
CA PHE A 162 14.73 -0.45 -4.07
C PHE A 162 14.45 -1.85 -3.51
N VAL A 163 13.23 -2.04 -2.99
CA VAL A 163 12.75 -3.34 -2.48
C VAL A 163 11.35 -3.66 -2.99
N VAL A 164 11.04 -4.95 -3.06
CA VAL A 164 9.71 -5.48 -3.36
C VAL A 164 9.30 -6.39 -2.21
N LEU A 165 8.12 -6.16 -1.65
CA LEU A 165 7.53 -6.97 -0.60
C LEU A 165 6.24 -7.58 -1.12
N GLY A 166 6.27 -8.89 -1.35
CA GLY A 166 5.14 -9.64 -1.86
C GLY A 166 4.40 -10.46 -0.81
N GLY A 167 3.18 -10.83 -1.18
CA GLY A 167 2.23 -11.52 -0.32
C GLY A 167 1.91 -10.70 0.92
N GLU A 168 1.64 -9.41 0.75
CA GLU A 168 1.36 -8.41 1.79
C GLU A 168 2.59 -8.08 2.66
N ALA A 169 3.15 -9.07 3.35
CA ALA A 169 4.30 -8.93 4.25
C ALA A 169 5.10 -10.24 4.38
N ASN A 170 5.20 -11.03 3.30
CA ASN A 170 5.71 -12.40 3.39
C ASN A 170 7.06 -12.64 2.72
N PHE A 171 7.31 -12.01 1.56
CA PHE A 171 8.52 -12.23 0.77
C PHE A 171 9.20 -10.91 0.40
N MET A 172 10.34 -10.62 1.01
CA MET A 172 11.11 -9.40 0.76
C MET A 172 12.21 -9.67 -0.26
N PHE A 173 12.28 -8.85 -1.29
CA PHE A 173 13.33 -8.84 -2.28
C PHE A 173 13.98 -7.47 -2.35
N ARG A 174 15.29 -7.42 -2.55
CA ARG A 174 16.04 -6.20 -2.79
C ARG A 174 16.59 -6.20 -4.21
N PHE A 175 16.70 -5.02 -4.81
CA PHE A 175 17.38 -4.89 -6.09
C PHE A 175 18.84 -5.35 -5.99
N ASN A 176 19.25 -6.21 -6.92
CA ASN A 176 20.65 -6.63 -7.10
C ASN A 176 20.95 -6.81 -8.59
N SER A 177 21.88 -6.02 -9.13
CA SER A 177 22.24 -6.06 -10.56
C SER A 177 22.92 -7.35 -11.00
N ASP A 178 23.46 -8.12 -10.06
CA ASP A 178 24.23 -9.33 -10.34
C ASP A 178 23.31 -10.57 -10.44
N GLU A 179 22.06 -10.46 -9.99
CA GLU A 179 21.06 -11.52 -10.05
C GLU A 179 20.36 -11.57 -11.42
N LEU A 180 20.04 -12.78 -11.89
CA LEU A 180 19.39 -13.00 -13.19
C LEU A 180 18.06 -12.23 -13.34
N HIS A 181 17.31 -12.10 -12.24
CA HIS A 181 16.02 -11.41 -12.20
C HIS A 181 16.09 -10.05 -11.53
N LEU A 182 17.30 -9.49 -11.36
CA LEU A 182 17.58 -8.19 -10.75
C LEU A 182 17.08 -8.03 -9.30
N LEU A 183 16.73 -9.15 -8.66
CA LEU A 183 16.12 -9.21 -7.34
C LEU A 183 16.72 -10.36 -6.55
N GLU A 184 17.23 -10.06 -5.36
CA GLU A 184 17.72 -11.04 -4.38
C GLU A 184 16.75 -11.14 -3.20
N SER A 185 16.54 -12.35 -2.68
CA SER A 185 15.71 -12.54 -1.48
C SER A 185 16.41 -12.01 -0.24
N VAL A 186 15.69 -11.28 0.61
CA VAL A 186 16.22 -10.73 1.87
C VAL A 186 15.79 -11.64 3.03
N PRO A 187 16.74 -12.15 3.83
CA PRO A 187 16.45 -12.98 5.00
C PRO A 187 15.43 -12.35 5.96
N ARG A 188 14.44 -13.14 6.39
CA ARG A 188 13.28 -12.67 7.19
C ARG A 188 13.68 -11.98 8.48
N ASP A 189 14.76 -12.41 9.13
CA ASP A 189 15.27 -11.84 10.38
C ASP A 189 15.68 -10.37 10.28
N MET A 190 16.07 -9.92 9.07
CA MET A 190 16.50 -8.54 8.80
C MET A 190 15.35 -7.52 8.77
N TRP A 191 14.12 -7.95 8.47
CA TRP A 191 13.00 -7.04 8.21
C TRP A 191 11.71 -7.39 8.96
N ALA A 192 11.57 -8.63 9.44
CA ALA A 192 10.38 -9.01 10.19
C ALA A 192 10.29 -8.22 11.50
N LEU A 193 9.06 -7.74 11.76
CA LEU A 193 8.72 -7.05 12.99
C LEU A 193 8.65 -8.03 14.17
N ASP A 194 8.76 -7.50 15.38
CA ASP A 194 8.76 -8.33 16.58
C ASP A 194 7.43 -9.06 16.77
N GLU A 195 6.32 -8.41 16.42
CA GLU A 195 4.99 -9.05 16.39
C GLU A 195 4.94 -10.23 15.41
N MET A 196 5.60 -10.13 14.26
CA MET A 196 5.63 -11.19 13.24
C MET A 196 6.52 -12.37 13.65
N LYS A 197 7.56 -12.10 14.45
CA LYS A 197 8.45 -13.11 15.02
C LYS A 197 7.76 -13.87 16.17
N ALA A 198 6.78 -13.24 16.82
CA ALA A 198 6.01 -13.83 17.91
C ALA A 198 4.82 -14.69 17.45
N TRP A 199 4.52 -14.72 16.14
CA TRP A 199 3.47 -15.58 15.59
C TRP A 199 3.80 -17.05 15.80
N LYS A 200 2.78 -17.80 16.23
CA LYS A 200 2.89 -19.23 16.50
C LYS A 200 2.48 -20.03 15.27
N ASP A 201 3.18 -21.13 15.02
CA ASP A 201 2.88 -22.01 13.90
C ASP A 201 1.49 -22.66 14.05
N GLU A 202 1.04 -22.87 15.29
CA GLU A 202 -0.31 -23.37 15.57
C GLU A 202 -1.39 -22.35 15.17
N ASP A 203 -1.19 -21.06 15.48
CA ASP A 203 -2.11 -19.99 15.08
C ASP A 203 -2.13 -19.82 13.56
N ILE A 204 -0.97 -19.92 12.90
CA ILE A 204 -0.87 -19.85 11.43
C ILE A 204 -1.67 -20.99 10.79
N THR A 205 -1.49 -22.20 11.29
CA THR A 205 -2.19 -23.38 10.79
C THR A 205 -3.70 -23.27 11.01
N GLU A 206 -4.12 -22.90 12.23
CA GLU A 206 -5.53 -22.73 12.59
C GLU A 206 -6.23 -21.69 11.69
N LEU A 207 -5.60 -20.53 11.48
CA LEU A 207 -6.17 -19.48 10.63
C LEU A 207 -6.37 -19.96 9.19
N LEU A 208 -5.33 -20.56 8.61
CA LEU A 208 -5.39 -21.01 7.23
C LEU A 208 -6.36 -22.20 7.07
N ASP A 209 -6.53 -23.07 8.08
CA ASP A 209 -7.51 -24.17 8.05
C ASP A 209 -8.95 -23.65 8.04
N ILE A 210 -9.24 -22.63 8.86
CA ILE A 210 -10.55 -21.95 8.86
C ILE A 210 -10.80 -21.27 7.51
N ALA A 211 -9.79 -20.60 6.97
CA ALA A 211 -9.86 -19.96 5.66
C ALA A 211 -10.12 -20.99 4.55
N GLU A 212 -9.36 -22.09 4.53
CA GLU A 212 -9.49 -23.18 3.55
C GLU A 212 -10.88 -23.83 3.58
N ALA A 213 -11.41 -24.09 4.78
CA ALA A 213 -12.75 -24.62 4.96
C ALA A 213 -13.81 -23.64 4.41
N THR A 214 -13.67 -22.35 4.70
CA THR A 214 -14.59 -21.31 4.23
C THR A 214 -14.56 -21.16 2.70
N LEU A 215 -13.38 -21.21 2.10
CA LEU A 215 -13.20 -21.19 0.65
C LEU A 215 -13.80 -22.45 0.01
N SER A 216 -13.59 -23.63 0.61
CA SER A 216 -14.17 -24.90 0.17
C SER A 216 -15.71 -24.85 0.15
N ASP A 217 -16.32 -24.29 1.20
CA ASP A 217 -17.76 -24.12 1.30
C ASP A 217 -18.30 -23.15 0.24
N SER A 218 -17.56 -22.07 -0.02
CA SER A 218 -17.89 -21.10 -1.08
C SER A 218 -17.85 -21.76 -2.46
N VAL A 219 -16.79 -22.52 -2.76
CA VAL A 219 -16.63 -23.30 -4.00
C VAL A 219 -17.80 -24.27 -4.20
N LYS A 220 -18.18 -25.00 -3.16
CA LYS A 220 -19.29 -25.96 -3.21
C LYS A 220 -20.64 -25.28 -3.39
N THR A 221 -20.91 -24.22 -2.62
CA THR A 221 -22.20 -23.52 -2.60
C THR A 221 -22.49 -22.81 -3.91
N MET A 222 -21.49 -22.11 -4.45
CA MET A 222 -21.59 -21.41 -5.73
C MET A 222 -21.23 -22.27 -6.94
N ARG A 223 -20.87 -23.55 -6.72
CA ARG A 223 -20.47 -24.52 -7.76
C ARG A 223 -19.33 -24.01 -8.63
N LEU A 224 -18.36 -23.34 -8.01
CA LEU A 224 -17.21 -22.79 -8.71
C LEU A 224 -16.34 -23.93 -9.26
N LYS A 225 -15.89 -23.80 -10.51
CA LYS A 225 -14.85 -24.70 -11.05
C LYS A 225 -13.48 -24.19 -10.61
N ALA A 226 -13.17 -24.42 -9.33
CA ALA A 226 -11.96 -23.96 -8.69
C ALA A 226 -11.08 -25.13 -8.23
N ASP A 227 -9.78 -24.86 -8.12
CA ASP A 227 -8.83 -25.65 -7.32
C ASP A 227 -8.42 -24.81 -6.11
N ILE A 228 -8.23 -25.45 -4.95
CA ILE A 228 -7.73 -24.79 -3.74
C ILE A 228 -6.21 -24.92 -3.71
N ILE A 229 -5.52 -23.82 -3.41
CA ILE A 229 -4.06 -23.77 -3.27
C ILE A 229 -3.73 -23.33 -1.85
N ARG A 230 -3.01 -24.18 -1.13
CA ARG A 230 -2.46 -23.90 0.21
C ARG A 230 -0.96 -23.65 0.11
N LYS A 231 -0.51 -22.53 0.67
CA LYS A 231 0.90 -22.12 0.81
C LYS A 231 1.26 -22.04 2.30
N SER A 232 2.51 -21.71 2.60
CA SER A 232 3.02 -21.58 3.98
C SER A 232 2.30 -20.50 4.81
N ARG A 233 1.84 -19.42 4.18
CA ARG A 233 1.15 -18.29 4.85
C ARG A 233 -0.06 -17.75 4.08
N ALA A 234 -0.58 -18.55 3.17
CA ALA A 234 -1.69 -18.16 2.34
C ALA A 234 -2.52 -19.36 1.92
N VAL A 235 -3.80 -19.16 1.69
CA VAL A 235 -4.68 -20.14 1.05
C VAL A 235 -5.64 -19.44 0.12
N GLY A 236 -5.93 -20.03 -1.03
CA GLY A 236 -6.77 -19.40 -2.03
C GLY A 236 -7.45 -20.38 -2.97
N ILE A 237 -8.35 -19.85 -3.79
CA ILE A 237 -9.00 -20.56 -4.88
C ILE A 237 -8.55 -19.98 -6.21
N VAL A 238 -8.17 -20.86 -7.15
CA VAL A 238 -7.85 -20.49 -8.52
C VAL A 238 -8.82 -21.16 -9.49
N PRO A 239 -9.12 -20.56 -10.64
CA PRO A 239 -10.03 -21.15 -11.61
C PRO A 239 -9.35 -22.32 -12.33
N LYS A 240 -10.11 -23.39 -12.55
CA LYS A 240 -9.69 -24.48 -13.43
C LYS A 240 -9.44 -23.95 -14.84
N LEU A 241 -8.50 -24.59 -15.55
CA LEU A 241 -8.10 -24.18 -16.90
C LEU A 241 -9.32 -23.89 -17.80
N GLY A 242 -9.32 -22.70 -18.42
CA GLY A 242 -10.40 -22.24 -19.30
C GLY A 242 -11.65 -21.71 -18.58
N THR A 243 -11.62 -21.55 -17.26
CA THR A 243 -12.71 -20.93 -16.48
C THR A 243 -12.34 -19.51 -16.05
N LYS A 244 -13.35 -18.64 -15.98
CA LYS A 244 -13.26 -17.32 -15.34
C LYS A 244 -14.39 -17.21 -14.32
N PHE A 245 -14.10 -16.68 -13.14
CA PHE A 245 -15.13 -16.39 -12.14
C PHE A 245 -15.83 -15.07 -12.47
N PHE A 246 -17.12 -14.96 -12.09
CA PHE A 246 -17.79 -13.67 -12.09
C PHE A 246 -17.30 -12.84 -10.92
N ARG A 247 -17.26 -11.52 -11.08
CA ARG A 247 -16.77 -10.62 -10.03
C ARG A 247 -17.55 -10.81 -8.73
N GLU A 248 -18.85 -10.92 -8.82
CA GLU A 248 -19.75 -11.10 -7.67
C GLU A 248 -19.46 -12.39 -6.90
N GLN A 249 -19.03 -13.45 -7.59
CA GLN A 249 -18.62 -14.71 -6.93
C GLN A 249 -17.30 -14.56 -6.17
N LEU A 250 -16.37 -13.78 -6.72
CA LEU A 250 -15.10 -13.46 -6.07
C LEU A 250 -15.36 -12.61 -4.82
N GLU A 251 -16.16 -11.54 -4.94
CA GLU A 251 -16.51 -10.67 -3.82
C GLU A 251 -17.25 -11.42 -2.70
N GLU A 252 -18.22 -12.28 -3.04
CA GLU A 252 -18.92 -13.10 -2.05
C GLU A 252 -17.95 -14.03 -1.32
N THR A 253 -17.03 -14.67 -2.04
CA THR A 253 -16.02 -15.56 -1.45
C THR A 253 -15.07 -14.81 -0.50
N VAL A 254 -14.62 -13.61 -0.91
CA VAL A 254 -13.78 -12.73 -0.09
C VAL A 254 -14.52 -12.31 1.18
N LEU A 255 -15.76 -11.82 1.06
CA LEU A 255 -16.56 -11.37 2.19
C LEU A 255 -16.86 -12.52 3.17
N ALA A 256 -17.13 -13.72 2.67
CA ALA A 256 -17.33 -14.91 3.49
C ALA A 256 -16.07 -15.24 4.30
N ALA A 257 -14.91 -15.36 3.63
CA ALA A 257 -13.63 -15.64 4.29
C ALA A 257 -13.28 -14.56 5.31
N GLN A 258 -13.38 -13.29 4.93
CA GLN A 258 -13.14 -12.15 5.79
C GLN A 258 -14.01 -12.21 7.06
N LYS A 259 -15.32 -12.42 6.90
CA LYS A 259 -16.25 -12.39 8.02
C LYS A 259 -16.07 -13.55 8.99
N VAL A 260 -15.83 -14.75 8.48
CA VAL A 260 -15.58 -15.94 9.31
C VAL A 260 -14.30 -15.76 10.12
N LEU A 261 -13.22 -15.30 9.48
CA LEU A 261 -11.95 -15.09 10.14
C LEU A 261 -12.01 -13.97 11.18
N GLU A 262 -12.68 -12.84 10.91
CA GLU A 262 -12.88 -11.76 11.87
C GLU A 262 -13.63 -12.20 13.15
N LEU A 263 -14.51 -13.18 13.02
CA LEU A 263 -15.28 -13.73 14.14
C LEU A 263 -14.54 -14.83 14.90
N SER A 264 -13.52 -15.44 14.29
CA SER A 264 -12.69 -16.47 14.90
C SER A 264 -11.74 -15.91 15.97
N ASP A 265 -11.38 -16.72 16.96
CA ASP A 265 -10.42 -16.29 17.98
C ASP A 265 -9.01 -16.11 17.40
N VAL A 266 -8.61 -16.91 16.42
CA VAL A 266 -7.29 -16.80 15.76
C VAL A 266 -7.17 -15.56 14.88
N GLY A 267 -8.23 -15.14 14.19
CA GLY A 267 -8.26 -13.91 13.40
C GLY A 267 -8.14 -12.62 14.23
N ARG A 268 -8.31 -12.71 15.57
CA ARG A 268 -7.98 -11.61 16.50
C ARG A 268 -6.51 -11.60 16.92
N ARG A 269 -5.81 -12.73 16.79
CA ARG A 269 -4.40 -12.90 17.17
C ARG A 269 -3.45 -12.68 15.99
N LEU A 270 -3.89 -13.04 14.79
CA LEU A 270 -3.10 -12.88 13.56
C LEU A 270 -3.77 -11.87 12.61
N PRO A 271 -3.00 -10.91 12.07
CA PRO A 271 -3.47 -10.09 10.98
C PRO A 271 -3.56 -10.93 9.71
N PHE A 272 -4.63 -10.73 8.95
CA PHE A 272 -4.84 -11.37 7.68
C PHE A 272 -5.50 -10.40 6.69
N CYS A 273 -5.49 -10.83 5.44
CA CYS A 273 -6.12 -10.15 4.33
C CYS A 273 -6.80 -11.18 3.42
N ALA A 274 -8.11 -11.09 3.24
CA ALA A 274 -8.80 -11.75 2.16
C ALA A 274 -8.99 -10.76 1.00
N PHE A 275 -8.65 -11.14 -0.23
CA PHE A 275 -8.77 -10.24 -1.38
C PHE A 275 -9.17 -10.95 -2.68
N ASN A 276 -9.77 -10.16 -3.57
CA ASN A 276 -10.14 -10.54 -4.93
C ASN A 276 -8.97 -10.18 -5.86
N GLY A 277 -8.30 -11.18 -6.46
CA GLY A 277 -7.21 -10.98 -7.41
C GLY A 277 -7.66 -10.86 -8.88
N GLY A 278 -8.92 -10.50 -9.12
CA GLY A 278 -9.50 -10.27 -10.44
C GLY A 278 -9.98 -11.56 -11.15
N ASN A 279 -9.39 -12.71 -10.83
CA ASN A 279 -9.88 -14.02 -11.27
C ASN A 279 -9.58 -15.16 -10.28
N ASP A 280 -9.03 -14.85 -9.11
CA ASP A 280 -8.80 -15.76 -7.99
C ASP A 280 -9.14 -15.05 -6.66
N VAL A 281 -9.20 -15.82 -5.57
CA VAL A 281 -9.36 -15.27 -4.22
C VAL A 281 -8.29 -15.87 -3.34
N PHE A 282 -7.60 -15.04 -2.57
CA PHE A 282 -6.60 -15.48 -1.60
C PHE A 282 -6.87 -14.87 -0.23
N VAL A 283 -6.51 -15.64 0.80
CA VAL A 283 -6.38 -15.21 2.19
C VAL A 283 -4.91 -15.33 2.55
N ASP A 284 -4.26 -14.19 2.79
CA ASP A 284 -2.87 -14.10 3.22
C ASP A 284 -2.80 -13.76 4.71
N ILE A 285 -1.86 -14.37 5.43
CA ILE A 285 -1.47 -13.92 6.77
C ILE A 285 -0.52 -12.74 6.61
N GLY A 286 -0.94 -11.59 7.15
CA GLY A 286 -0.32 -10.30 6.92
C GLY A 286 -1.30 -9.26 6.39
N ASP A 287 -0.85 -8.01 6.33
CA ASP A 287 -1.53 -6.92 5.62
C ASP A 287 -0.50 -5.85 5.18
N LYS A 288 -0.88 -4.98 4.25
CA LYS A 288 0.00 -3.90 3.77
C LYS A 288 0.52 -2.98 4.85
N LYS A 289 -0.19 -2.83 5.98
CA LYS A 289 0.31 -2.06 7.14
C LYS A 289 1.59 -2.70 7.66
N LEU A 290 1.59 -4.02 7.88
CA LEU A 290 2.82 -4.75 8.21
C LEU A 290 3.85 -4.62 7.08
N GLY A 291 3.40 -4.70 5.83
CA GLY A 291 4.30 -4.60 4.68
C GLY A 291 5.11 -3.30 4.65
N VAL A 292 4.42 -2.16 4.81
CA VAL A 292 5.07 -0.84 4.90
C VAL A 292 5.99 -0.76 6.13
N ALA A 293 5.55 -1.27 7.28
CA ALA A 293 6.37 -1.29 8.50
C ALA A 293 7.62 -2.17 8.36
N CYS A 294 7.57 -3.27 7.61
CA CYS A 294 8.72 -4.08 7.26
C CYS A 294 9.73 -3.33 6.40
N CYS A 295 9.26 -2.54 5.42
CA CYS A 295 10.12 -1.65 4.64
C CYS A 295 10.79 -0.60 5.54
N GLN A 296 10.02 0.02 6.46
CA GLN A 296 10.55 0.96 7.45
C GLN A 296 11.66 0.32 8.31
N ARG A 297 11.42 -0.87 8.86
CA ARG A 297 12.39 -1.65 9.65
C ARG A 297 13.66 -1.95 8.85
N LEU A 298 13.52 -2.49 7.65
CA LEU A 298 14.65 -2.89 6.79
C LEU A 298 15.59 -1.72 6.49
N PHE A 299 15.04 -0.52 6.31
CA PHE A 299 15.82 0.68 6.02
C PHE A 299 16.27 1.46 7.25
N GLY A 300 16.28 0.83 8.43
CA GLY A 300 16.80 1.42 9.67
C GLY A 300 15.74 2.12 10.51
N ASP A 301 14.56 1.51 10.65
CA ASP A 301 13.44 2.00 11.45
C ASP A 301 12.97 3.43 11.06
N ILE A 302 12.80 3.64 9.74
CA ILE A 302 12.29 4.92 9.21
C ILE A 302 10.89 5.19 9.80
N GLN A 303 10.71 6.38 10.36
CA GLN A 303 9.45 6.73 11.03
C GLN A 303 8.32 7.03 10.02
N GLY A 304 7.07 6.87 10.48
CA GLY A 304 5.88 7.19 9.68
C GLY A 304 5.81 8.64 9.19
N ILE A 305 6.41 9.58 9.94
CA ILE A 305 6.54 11.00 9.53
C ILE A 305 7.50 11.21 8.35
N ASN A 306 8.42 10.28 8.11
CA ASN A 306 9.36 10.29 6.99
C ASN A 306 9.00 9.26 5.91
N THR A 307 7.79 8.69 5.98
CA THR A 307 7.31 7.64 5.07
C THR A 307 6.02 8.08 4.38
N LEU A 308 5.98 7.94 3.06
CA LEU A 308 4.79 8.07 2.24
C LEU A 308 4.41 6.70 1.67
N HIS A 309 3.14 6.33 1.79
CA HIS A 309 2.55 5.27 1.01
C HIS A 309 1.65 5.85 -0.09
N VAL A 310 1.73 5.32 -1.30
CA VAL A 310 0.83 5.64 -2.41
C VAL A 310 0.08 4.36 -2.77
N GLY A 311 -1.25 4.39 -2.71
CA GLY A 311 -2.07 3.20 -2.96
C GLY A 311 -3.52 3.55 -3.26
N ASP A 312 -4.28 2.58 -3.77
CA ASP A 312 -5.72 2.73 -4.04
C ASP A 312 -6.58 2.14 -2.92
N GLN A 313 -7.54 2.94 -2.42
CA GLN A 313 -8.51 2.52 -1.41
C GLN A 313 -9.93 2.33 -1.97
N PHE A 314 -10.14 2.47 -3.28
CA PHE A 314 -11.43 2.20 -3.93
C PHE A 314 -11.68 0.71 -4.13
N LEU A 315 -10.64 -0.05 -4.49
CA LEU A 315 -10.78 -1.47 -4.82
C LEU A 315 -10.81 -2.41 -3.62
N SER A 316 -10.50 -1.90 -2.43
CA SER A 316 -10.41 -2.74 -1.25
C SER A 316 -11.78 -2.85 -0.54
N VAL A 317 -12.64 -3.77 -1.00
CA VAL A 317 -13.70 -4.33 -0.14
C VAL A 317 -13.09 -4.92 1.16
N SER A 318 -11.78 -5.23 1.14
CA SER A 318 -10.93 -5.68 2.25
C SER A 318 -10.16 -4.59 3.02
N GLY A 319 -10.18 -3.32 2.58
CA GLY A 319 -9.46 -2.23 3.27
C GLY A 319 -7.92 -2.32 3.29
N ASN A 320 -7.27 -3.03 2.34
CA ASN A 320 -5.82 -3.31 2.37
C ASN A 320 -4.96 -2.04 2.51
N ASP A 321 -5.14 -1.05 1.65
CA ASP A 321 -4.34 0.19 1.66
C ASP A 321 -4.81 1.16 2.74
N PHE A 322 -6.07 1.04 3.19
CA PHE A 322 -6.60 1.88 4.27
C PHE A 322 -5.79 1.72 5.57
N LYS A 323 -5.35 0.51 5.88
CA LYS A 323 -4.59 0.21 7.10
C LYS A 323 -3.19 0.86 7.13
N THR A 324 -2.60 1.19 5.97
CA THR A 324 -1.25 1.79 5.90
C THR A 324 -1.17 3.16 6.58
N ARG A 325 -2.31 3.87 6.68
CA ARG A 325 -2.46 5.13 7.44
C ARG A 325 -2.16 5.01 8.93
N MET A 326 -2.06 3.79 9.46
CA MET A 326 -1.67 3.57 10.86
C MET A 326 -0.15 3.61 11.07
N VAL A 327 0.65 3.52 10.00
CA VAL A 327 2.13 3.43 10.09
C VAL A 327 2.87 4.50 9.29
N CYS A 328 2.19 5.21 8.38
CA CYS A 328 2.78 6.28 7.58
C CYS A 328 1.74 7.26 7.03
N THR A 329 2.22 8.35 6.41
CA THR A 329 1.36 9.21 5.57
C THR A 329 0.94 8.47 4.31
N THR A 330 -0.25 8.75 3.76
CA THR A 330 -0.80 7.98 2.64
C THR A 330 -1.53 8.86 1.63
N CYS A 331 -1.05 8.86 0.39
CA CYS A 331 -1.80 9.41 -0.73
C CYS A 331 -2.71 8.34 -1.34
N TRP A 332 -3.99 8.68 -1.50
CA TRP A 332 -4.97 7.80 -2.12
C TRP A 332 -5.11 8.13 -3.60
N VAL A 333 -4.66 7.23 -4.47
CA VAL A 333 -4.78 7.33 -5.93
C VAL A 333 -5.88 6.43 -6.48
N ALA A 334 -6.43 6.79 -7.63
CA ALA A 334 -7.42 5.99 -8.36
C ALA A 334 -6.88 5.44 -9.70
N SER A 335 -5.64 5.76 -10.06
CA SER A 335 -5.00 5.30 -11.29
C SER A 335 -3.49 5.54 -11.28
N PRO A 336 -2.73 4.85 -12.17
CA PRO A 336 -1.32 5.15 -12.38
C PRO A 336 -1.02 6.60 -12.78
N ALA A 337 -1.96 7.27 -13.45
CA ALA A 337 -1.80 8.68 -13.83
C ALA A 337 -1.80 9.60 -12.60
N GLU A 338 -2.67 9.35 -11.63
CA GLU A 338 -2.68 10.14 -10.38
C GLU A 338 -1.42 9.89 -9.54
N THR A 339 -0.83 8.68 -9.59
CA THR A 339 0.49 8.42 -9.01
C THR A 339 1.56 9.31 -9.64
N VAL A 340 1.57 9.44 -10.97
CA VAL A 340 2.49 10.35 -11.67
C VAL A 340 2.28 11.80 -11.23
N ASP A 341 1.02 12.27 -11.17
CA ASP A 341 0.71 13.64 -10.74
C ASP A 341 1.24 13.94 -9.33
N ILE A 342 1.09 13.00 -8.39
CA ILE A 342 1.58 13.16 -7.00
C ILE A 342 3.10 13.22 -6.96
N LEU A 343 3.78 12.37 -7.73
CA LEU A 343 5.24 12.37 -7.77
C LEU A 343 5.80 13.62 -8.45
N ASP A 344 5.14 14.10 -9.51
CA ASP A 344 5.50 15.37 -10.15
C ASP A 344 5.33 16.53 -9.17
N GLU A 345 4.21 16.60 -8.45
CA GLU A 345 3.98 17.62 -7.43
C GLU A 345 5.02 17.56 -6.31
N PHE A 346 5.38 16.37 -5.83
CA PHE A 346 6.45 16.21 -4.85
C PHE A 346 7.79 16.73 -5.39
N LEU A 347 8.17 16.34 -6.62
CA LEU A 347 9.46 16.72 -7.21
C LEU A 347 9.55 18.22 -7.49
N GLU A 348 8.46 18.85 -7.93
CA GLU A 348 8.36 20.30 -8.12
C GLU A 348 8.53 21.04 -6.79
N LEU A 349 7.78 20.66 -5.76
CA LEU A 349 7.86 21.28 -4.44
C LEU A 349 9.26 21.09 -3.83
N ALA A 350 9.80 19.86 -3.88
CA ALA A 350 11.12 19.54 -3.36
C ALA A 350 12.28 20.23 -4.11
N ALA A 351 12.07 20.69 -5.34
CA ALA A 351 13.08 21.49 -6.06
C ALA A 351 13.11 22.95 -5.61
N THR A 352 12.07 23.42 -4.90
CA THR A 352 11.92 24.80 -4.44
C THR A 352 12.06 24.98 -2.93
N ALA A 353 12.08 23.88 -2.19
CA ALA A 353 12.39 23.82 -0.76
C ALA A 353 13.90 23.78 -0.52
#